data_AF-A0A1Y5NU70-F1
#
_entry.id   AF-A0A1Y5NU70-F1
#
_cell.length_a   1.000
_cell.length_b   1.000
_cell.length_c   1.000
_cell.angle_alpha   90.00
_cell.angle_beta   90.00
_cell.angle_gamma   90.00
#
_symmetry.space_group_name_H-M   'P 1'
#
loop_
_entity.id
_entity.type
_entity.pdbx_description
1 polymer ?
#
loop_
_entity_poly.entity_id
_entity_poly.type
_entity_poly.pdbx_seq_one_letter_code
_entity_poly.pdbx_strand_id
1 'polypeptide(L)'
;MSDVDVEVTDTERVDVGDGVSIPKAWDAVAIGEPNVAGAIRLHVVFDEQLRRTAAASVRLDRVGEGDEVTAAALRDVRVQYLVAVSSMRVVTVTRDEGEPESFSQYIEEVRSRTDRNYQETVREAVTLYRIAATVNLAPLKLVSEQLGVSVSTATRMMARAREAGLAEDLITRETYNRMRADEDELTRPHQLPGSPSGPSLGR
;
A
#
# COMPACT_ATOMS: atom_id res chain seq x y z
N MET A 1 -9.20 -16.86 -9.26
CA MET A 1 -8.79 -15.54 -8.77
C MET A 1 -10.07 -14.90 -8.27
N SER A 2 -10.08 -14.38 -7.05
CA SER A 2 -11.28 -13.80 -6.45
C SER A 2 -11.67 -12.57 -7.26
N ASP A 3 -12.95 -12.44 -7.58
CA ASP A 3 -13.43 -11.20 -8.18
C ASP A 3 -13.56 -10.16 -7.09
N VAL A 4 -13.04 -8.96 -7.36
CA VAL A 4 -13.01 -7.85 -6.41
C VAL A 4 -13.71 -6.68 -7.06
N ASP A 5 -14.95 -6.45 -6.69
CA ASP A 5 -15.70 -5.28 -7.12
C ASP A 5 -15.22 -4.06 -6.33
N VAL A 6 -15.11 -2.91 -6.99
CA VAL A 6 -14.62 -1.67 -6.39
C VAL A 6 -15.56 -0.53 -6.71
N GLU A 7 -15.94 0.22 -5.68
CA GLU A 7 -16.78 1.41 -5.77
C GLU A 7 -16.06 2.59 -5.09
N VAL A 8 -15.75 3.63 -5.84
CA VAL A 8 -15.10 4.83 -5.28
C VAL A 8 -16.14 5.63 -4.49
N THR A 9 -15.94 5.72 -3.17
CA THR A 9 -16.85 6.40 -2.25
C THR A 9 -16.47 7.86 -2.02
N ASP A 10 -15.19 8.20 -2.19
CA ASP A 10 -14.70 9.57 -2.19
C ASP A 10 -13.93 9.84 -3.49
N THR A 11 -14.48 10.71 -4.33
CA THR A 11 -13.91 11.07 -5.62
C THR A 11 -12.74 12.03 -5.53
N GLU A 12 -12.50 12.65 -4.38
CA GLU A 12 -11.33 13.50 -4.17
C GLU A 12 -10.06 12.65 -4.32
N ARG A 13 -9.14 13.11 -5.18
CA ARG A 13 -7.89 12.41 -5.45
C ARG A 13 -6.74 13.07 -4.72
N VAL A 14 -5.88 12.23 -4.14
CA VAL A 14 -4.60 12.62 -3.55
C VAL A 14 -3.51 12.39 -4.58
N ASP A 15 -2.75 13.43 -4.89
CA ASP A 15 -1.47 13.29 -5.61
C ASP A 15 -0.42 12.77 -4.63
N VAL A 16 0.17 11.63 -4.96
CA VAL A 16 1.21 10.98 -4.14
C VAL A 16 2.61 11.17 -4.72
N GLY A 17 2.73 11.94 -5.81
CA GLY A 17 3.98 12.24 -6.51
C GLY A 17 4.19 11.38 -7.77
N ASP A 18 5.13 11.81 -8.62
CA ASP A 18 5.56 11.10 -9.83
C ASP A 18 4.42 10.77 -10.82
N GLY A 19 3.41 11.65 -10.86
CA GLY A 19 2.22 11.49 -11.69
C GLY A 19 1.20 10.50 -11.13
N VAL A 20 1.44 9.92 -9.96
CA VAL A 20 0.55 8.92 -9.37
C VAL A 20 -0.53 9.62 -8.54
N SER A 21 -1.80 9.26 -8.76
CA SER A 21 -2.90 9.69 -7.90
C SER A 21 -3.84 8.56 -7.54
N ILE A 22 -4.54 8.73 -6.43
CA ILE A 22 -5.45 7.73 -5.85
C ILE A 22 -6.64 8.43 -5.18
N PRO A 23 -7.88 7.88 -5.21
CA PRO A 23 -8.98 8.44 -4.43
C PRO A 23 -8.70 8.36 -2.92
N LYS A 24 -9.31 9.25 -2.14
CA LYS A 24 -9.21 9.23 -0.67
C LYS A 24 -9.81 7.98 -0.05
N ALA A 25 -10.92 7.47 -0.62
CA ALA A 25 -11.60 6.28 -0.11
C ALA A 25 -12.41 5.54 -1.18
N TRP A 26 -12.51 4.22 -1.01
CA TRP A 26 -13.36 3.34 -1.83
C TRP A 26 -13.75 2.10 -1.03
N ASP A 27 -14.86 1.50 -1.45
CA ASP A 27 -15.29 0.20 -0.97
C ASP A 27 -14.84 -0.89 -1.94
N ALA A 28 -14.43 -2.03 -1.38
CA ALA A 28 -14.07 -3.22 -2.14
C ALA A 28 -14.85 -4.43 -1.62
N VAL A 29 -15.43 -5.21 -2.52
CA VAL A 29 -16.18 -6.44 -2.20
C VAL A 29 -15.52 -7.62 -2.88
N ALA A 30 -15.08 -8.60 -2.10
CA ALA A 30 -14.47 -9.82 -2.59
C ALA A 30 -15.35 -11.03 -2.26
N ILE A 31 -15.60 -11.85 -3.28
CA ILE A 31 -16.37 -13.10 -3.18
C ILE A 31 -15.53 -14.25 -3.73
N GLY A 32 -15.66 -15.44 -3.12
CA GLY A 32 -14.95 -16.64 -3.56
C GLY A 32 -13.49 -16.72 -3.12
N GLU A 33 -13.13 -16.01 -2.05
CA GLU A 33 -11.82 -16.15 -1.41
C GLU A 33 -11.65 -17.58 -0.84
N PRO A 34 -10.47 -18.22 -1.02
CA PRO A 34 -10.22 -19.57 -0.52
C PRO A 34 -10.46 -19.66 1.00
N ASN A 35 -11.17 -20.71 1.43
CA ASN A 35 -11.52 -20.99 2.82
C ASN A 35 -12.40 -19.93 3.52
N VAL A 36 -12.96 -18.98 2.77
CA VAL A 36 -13.90 -17.99 3.31
C VAL A 36 -15.27 -18.22 2.69
N ALA A 37 -16.16 -18.86 3.45
CA ALA A 37 -17.57 -18.96 3.11
C ALA A 37 -18.25 -17.62 3.43
N GLY A 38 -18.13 -16.64 2.53
CA GLY A 38 -18.63 -15.30 2.78
C GLY A 38 -18.26 -14.26 1.73
N ALA A 39 -18.89 -13.09 1.84
CA ALA A 39 -18.47 -11.89 1.14
C ALA A 39 -17.63 -11.02 2.08
N ILE A 40 -16.42 -10.66 1.65
CA ILE A 40 -15.54 -9.77 2.41
C ILE A 40 -15.73 -8.36 1.86
N ARG A 41 -16.11 -7.43 2.71
CA ARG A 41 -16.24 -6.01 2.39
C ARG A 41 -15.12 -5.25 3.09
N LEU A 42 -14.42 -4.42 2.35
CA LEU A 42 -13.42 -3.51 2.88
C LEU A 42 -13.84 -2.08 2.60
N HIS A 43 -13.71 -1.23 3.61
CA HIS A 43 -13.61 0.21 3.38
C HIS A 43 -12.12 0.56 3.37
N VAL A 44 -11.61 1.00 2.23
CA VAL A 44 -10.20 1.29 2.02
C VAL A 44 -10.00 2.79 1.89
N VAL A 45 -8.95 3.31 2.54
CA VAL A 45 -8.59 4.72 2.53
C VAL A 45 -7.13 4.90 2.14
N PHE A 46 -6.79 6.06 1.58
CA PHE A 46 -5.42 6.54 1.60
C PHE A 46 -5.13 7.17 2.96
N ASP A 47 -4.27 6.52 3.76
CA ASP A 47 -3.85 7.04 5.06
C ASP A 47 -2.66 7.98 4.86
N GLU A 48 -2.88 9.28 5.07
CA GLU A 48 -1.86 10.33 4.86
C GLU A 48 -0.69 10.21 5.84
N GLN A 49 -0.91 9.70 7.05
CA GLN A 49 0.17 9.50 8.01
C GLN A 49 1.08 8.37 7.54
N LEU A 50 0.50 7.23 7.16
CA LEU A 50 1.20 6.07 6.63
C LEU A 50 1.68 6.26 5.18
N ARG A 51 1.17 7.30 4.51
CA ARG A 51 1.36 7.59 3.07
C ARG A 51 1.10 6.37 2.19
N ARG A 52 0.07 5.59 2.52
CA ARG A 52 -0.30 4.37 1.79
C ARG A 52 -1.75 4.00 2.01
N THR A 53 -2.24 3.09 1.17
CA THR A 53 -3.59 2.54 1.28
C THR A 53 -3.69 1.59 2.46
N ALA A 54 -4.75 1.73 3.25
CA ALA A 54 -5.06 0.89 4.40
C ALA A 54 -6.56 0.55 4.44
N ALA A 55 -6.89 -0.62 4.95
CA ALA A 55 -8.28 -0.94 5.27
C ALA A 55 -8.65 -0.18 6.56
N ALA A 56 -9.57 0.78 6.45
CA ALA A 56 -10.17 1.46 7.60
C ALA A 56 -11.18 0.56 8.31
N SER A 57 -11.87 -0.31 7.57
CA SER A 57 -12.70 -1.37 8.16
C SER A 57 -12.73 -2.62 7.28
N VAL A 58 -12.98 -3.76 7.92
CA VAL A 58 -13.16 -5.07 7.27
C VAL A 58 -14.41 -5.71 7.86
N ARG A 59 -15.28 -6.20 6.99
CA ARG A 59 -16.52 -6.89 7.36
C ARG A 59 -16.62 -8.20 6.59
N LEU A 60 -17.00 -9.26 7.27
CA LEU A 60 -17.27 -10.56 6.66
C LEU A 60 -18.75 -10.88 6.84
N ASP A 61 -19.46 -10.98 5.71
CA ASP A 61 -20.87 -11.34 5.66
C ASP A 61 -21.03 -12.79 5.24
N ARG A 62 -21.96 -13.53 5.89
CA ARG A 62 -22.42 -14.82 5.37
C ARG A 62 -23.17 -14.61 4.04
N VAL A 63 -23.04 -15.54 3.10
CA VAL A 63 -23.68 -15.43 1.79
C VAL A 63 -25.08 -16.06 1.80
N GLY A 64 -25.26 -17.17 2.51
CA GLY A 64 -26.54 -17.88 2.61
C GLY A 64 -26.97 -18.23 4.03
N GLU A 65 -28.20 -18.74 4.12
CA GLU A 65 -28.66 -19.44 5.32
C GLU A 65 -27.90 -20.77 5.46
N GLY A 66 -27.46 -21.10 6.68
CA GLY A 66 -26.61 -22.26 6.94
C GLY A 66 -25.11 -21.99 6.84
N ASP A 67 -24.70 -20.84 6.26
CA ASP A 67 -23.33 -20.36 6.34
C ASP A 67 -23.07 -19.69 7.69
N GLU A 68 -21.88 -19.92 8.25
CA GLU A 68 -21.44 -19.33 9.51
C GLU A 68 -20.13 -18.56 9.33
N VAL A 69 -20.08 -17.36 9.91
CA VAL A 69 -18.82 -16.63 10.08
C VAL A 69 -18.08 -17.22 11.27
N THR A 70 -17.05 -18.01 10.99
CA THR A 70 -16.24 -18.66 12.02
C THR A 70 -14.94 -17.89 12.28
N ALA A 71 -14.33 -18.13 13.44
CA ALA A 71 -12.99 -17.63 13.73
C ALA A 71 -11.93 -18.12 12.72
N ALA A 72 -12.10 -19.33 12.18
CA ALA A 72 -11.24 -19.87 11.12
C ALA A 72 -11.38 -19.05 9.83
N ALA A 73 -12.62 -18.78 9.40
CA ALA A 73 -12.88 -17.95 8.22
C ALA A 73 -12.30 -16.55 8.36
N LEU A 74 -12.43 -15.92 9.54
CA LEU A 74 -11.85 -14.61 9.82
C LEU A 74 -10.31 -14.60 9.73
N ARG A 75 -9.66 -15.68 10.18
CA ARG A 75 -8.19 -15.81 10.12
C ARG A 75 -7.67 -15.94 8.69
N ASP A 76 -8.47 -16.55 7.81
CA ASP A 76 -8.10 -16.77 6.41
C ASP A 76 -8.37 -15.54 5.51
N VAL A 77 -9.03 -14.49 6.01
CA VAL A 77 -9.22 -13.24 5.27
C VAL A 77 -7.88 -12.56 5.00
N ARG A 78 -7.52 -12.48 3.71
CA ARG A 78 -6.27 -11.85 3.24
C ARG A 78 -6.44 -10.36 3.03
N VAL A 79 -6.69 -9.60 4.10
CA VAL A 79 -6.95 -8.15 4.05
C VAL A 79 -5.92 -7.40 3.21
N GLN A 80 -4.62 -7.64 3.45
CA GLN A 80 -3.55 -6.93 2.73
C GLN A 80 -3.59 -7.19 1.21
N TYR A 81 -3.92 -8.42 0.80
CA TYR A 81 -4.04 -8.77 -0.61
C TYR A 81 -5.23 -8.04 -1.25
N LEU A 82 -6.38 -8.02 -0.59
CA LEU A 82 -7.59 -7.36 -1.10
C LEU A 82 -7.45 -5.84 -1.17
N VAL A 83 -6.77 -5.23 -0.18
CA VAL A 83 -6.38 -3.81 -0.26
C VAL A 83 -5.52 -3.59 -1.50
N ALA A 84 -4.42 -4.34 -1.69
CA ALA A 84 -3.55 -4.13 -2.84
C ALA A 84 -4.27 -4.33 -4.18
N VAL A 85 -5.09 -5.37 -4.32
CA VAL A 85 -5.86 -5.63 -5.56
C VAL A 85 -6.86 -4.53 -5.85
N SER A 86 -7.62 -4.08 -4.85
CA SER A 86 -8.58 -2.99 -5.04
C SER A 86 -7.89 -1.66 -5.32
N SER A 87 -6.80 -1.33 -4.61
CA SER A 87 -6.00 -0.14 -4.84
C SER A 87 -5.48 -0.07 -6.29
N MET A 88 -5.02 -1.19 -6.85
CA MET A 88 -4.56 -1.24 -8.25
C MET A 88 -5.67 -0.94 -9.26
N ARG A 89 -6.96 -1.10 -8.91
CA ARG A 89 -8.09 -0.76 -9.79
C ARG A 89 -8.43 0.74 -9.80
N VAL A 90 -7.98 1.50 -8.79
CA VAL A 90 -8.34 2.91 -8.61
C VAL A 90 -7.15 3.88 -8.74
N VAL A 91 -5.92 3.35 -8.72
CA VAL A 91 -4.72 4.12 -9.03
C VAL A 91 -4.75 4.57 -10.49
N THR A 92 -4.39 5.83 -10.68
CA THR A 92 -4.14 6.41 -12.00
C THR A 92 -2.75 6.99 -12.06
N VAL A 93 -2.20 7.03 -13.25
CA VAL A 93 -0.91 7.65 -13.56
C VAL A 93 -1.15 8.74 -14.59
N THR A 94 -0.54 9.91 -14.40
CA THR A 94 -0.55 11.01 -15.36
C THR A 94 0.89 11.23 -15.80
N ARG A 95 1.16 11.03 -17.09
CA ARG A 95 2.48 11.28 -17.68
C ARG A 95 2.48 12.66 -18.33
N ASP A 96 3.45 13.49 -17.98
CA ASP A 96 3.62 14.84 -18.53
C ASP A 96 2.29 15.64 -18.53
N GLU A 97 1.90 16.23 -19.67
CA GLU A 97 0.62 16.95 -19.87
C GLU A 97 -0.52 16.05 -20.38
N GLY A 98 -0.41 14.73 -20.18
CA GLY A 98 -1.37 13.75 -20.67
C GLY A 98 -2.63 13.59 -19.81
N GLU A 99 -3.61 12.85 -20.34
CA GLU A 99 -4.78 12.43 -19.58
C GLU A 99 -4.40 11.34 -18.55
N PRO A 100 -5.06 11.28 -17.37
CA PRO A 100 -4.86 10.21 -16.41
C PRO A 100 -5.21 8.84 -17.02
N GLU A 101 -4.26 7.91 -16.97
CA GLU A 101 -4.44 6.53 -17.37
C GLU A 101 -4.60 5.61 -16.15
N SER A 102 -5.35 4.52 -16.32
CA SER A 102 -5.46 3.48 -15.30
C SER A 102 -4.12 2.76 -15.09
N PHE A 103 -3.90 2.22 -13.89
CA PHE A 103 -2.72 1.38 -13.61
C PHE A 103 -2.52 0.26 -14.64
N SER A 104 -3.59 -0.40 -15.08
CA SER A 104 -3.51 -1.46 -16.08
C SER A 104 -3.00 -0.98 -17.44
N GLN A 105 -3.46 0.18 -17.91
CA GLN A 105 -3.00 0.78 -19.16
C GLN A 105 -1.53 1.19 -19.06
N TYR A 106 -1.18 1.86 -17.96
CA TYR A 106 0.20 2.25 -17.66
C TYR A 106 1.16 1.06 -17.71
N ILE A 107 0.82 -0.06 -17.05
CA ILE A 107 1.66 -1.26 -17.02
C ILE A 107 1.77 -1.93 -18.39
N GLU A 108 0.69 -1.98 -19.17
CA GLU A 108 0.72 -2.54 -20.52
C GLU A 108 1.67 -1.74 -21.43
N GLU A 109 1.63 -0.41 -21.32
CA GLU A 109 2.56 0.46 -22.06
C GLU A 109 4.01 0.28 -21.58
N VAL A 110 4.23 0.29 -20.26
CA VAL A 110 5.56 0.05 -19.66
C VAL A 110 6.16 -1.29 -20.11
N ARG A 111 5.34 -2.33 -20.29
CA ARG A 111 5.82 -3.65 -20.73
C ARG A 111 6.06 -3.72 -22.24
N SER A 112 5.27 -3.01 -23.04
CA SER A 112 5.36 -3.05 -24.51
C SER A 112 6.49 -2.19 -25.07
N ARG A 113 6.94 -1.15 -24.36
CA ARG A 113 8.01 -0.27 -24.83
C ARG A 113 9.41 -0.88 -24.70
N THR A 114 10.07 -1.12 -25.82
CA THR A 114 11.45 -1.67 -25.86
C THR A 114 12.54 -0.65 -26.19
N ASP A 115 12.16 0.56 -26.59
CA ASP A 115 13.02 1.61 -27.14
C ASP A 115 13.45 2.69 -26.12
N ARG A 116 13.18 2.45 -24.84
CA ARG A 116 13.46 3.40 -23.76
C ARG A 116 14.95 3.60 -23.54
N ASN A 117 15.34 4.85 -23.39
CA ASN A 117 16.66 5.19 -22.89
C ASN A 117 16.74 4.94 -21.36
N TYR A 118 17.97 5.00 -20.84
CA TYR A 118 18.21 4.72 -19.42
C TYR A 118 17.51 5.72 -18.49
N GLN A 119 17.46 7.01 -18.83
CA GLN A 119 16.83 8.04 -18.00
C GLN A 119 15.31 7.84 -17.93
N GLU A 120 14.68 7.52 -19.06
CA GLU A 120 13.27 7.14 -19.11
C GLU A 120 13.01 5.92 -18.24
N THR A 121 13.86 4.89 -18.34
CA THR A 121 13.75 3.68 -17.51
C THR A 121 13.84 3.98 -16.01
N VAL A 122 14.69 4.93 -15.61
CA VAL A 122 14.80 5.35 -14.20
C VAL A 122 13.55 6.09 -13.75
N ARG A 123 12.97 6.98 -14.56
CA ARG A 123 11.69 7.64 -14.23
C ARG A 123 10.55 6.65 -14.08
N GLU A 124 10.46 5.67 -14.98
CA GLU A 124 9.46 4.59 -14.88
C GLU A 124 9.67 3.76 -13.61
N ALA A 125 10.92 3.47 -13.24
CA ALA A 125 11.24 2.79 -12.00
C ALA A 125 10.76 3.58 -10.77
N VAL A 126 10.88 4.91 -10.78
CA VAL A 126 10.40 5.79 -9.70
C VAL A 126 8.87 5.75 -9.62
N THR A 127 8.16 5.93 -10.73
CA THR A 127 6.69 5.88 -10.77
C THR A 127 6.15 4.52 -10.32
N LEU A 128 6.76 3.41 -10.79
CA LEU A 128 6.41 2.05 -10.34
C LEU A 128 6.68 1.86 -8.84
N TYR A 129 7.81 2.35 -8.35
CA TYR A 129 8.15 2.28 -6.93
C TYR A 129 7.10 3.05 -6.10
N ARG A 130 6.72 4.25 -6.55
CA ARG A 130 5.70 5.09 -5.93
C ARG A 130 4.36 4.37 -5.86
N ILE A 131 3.87 3.84 -6.99
CA ILE A 131 2.63 3.06 -7.03
C ILE A 131 2.68 1.95 -5.99
N ALA A 132 3.74 1.13 -6.00
CA ALA A 132 3.84 0.01 -5.09
C ALA A 132 3.87 0.42 -3.62
N ALA A 133 4.59 1.49 -3.28
CA ALA A 133 4.64 2.03 -1.93
C ALA A 133 3.24 2.50 -1.49
N THR A 134 2.55 3.23 -2.36
CA THR A 134 1.19 3.72 -2.15
C THR A 134 0.20 2.56 -1.96
N VAL A 135 0.22 1.55 -2.83
CA VAL A 135 -0.77 0.44 -2.80
C VAL A 135 -0.36 -0.73 -1.89
N ASN A 136 0.63 -0.51 -1.01
CA ASN A 136 1.09 -1.47 -0.01
C ASN A 136 1.67 -2.78 -0.59
N LEU A 137 2.24 -2.72 -1.80
CA LEU A 137 3.01 -3.77 -2.45
C LEU A 137 4.50 -3.68 -2.11
N ALA A 138 5.28 -4.70 -2.51
CA ALA A 138 6.74 -4.69 -2.39
C ALA A 138 7.35 -3.84 -3.53
N PRO A 139 7.93 -2.64 -3.26
CA PRO A 139 8.24 -1.70 -4.32
C PRO A 139 9.30 -2.17 -5.31
N LEU A 140 10.44 -2.64 -4.81
CA LEU A 140 11.51 -3.15 -5.66
C LEU A 140 11.10 -4.40 -6.45
N LYS A 141 10.17 -5.20 -5.90
CA LYS A 141 9.62 -6.36 -6.60
C LYS A 141 8.76 -5.93 -7.77
N LEU A 142 7.85 -4.96 -7.57
CA LEU A 142 7.04 -4.43 -8.67
C LEU A 142 7.94 -3.85 -9.77
N VAL A 143 8.91 -2.99 -9.41
CA VAL A 143 9.86 -2.41 -10.40
C VAL A 143 10.57 -3.50 -11.19
N SER A 144 11.12 -4.50 -10.49
CA SER A 144 11.83 -5.63 -11.10
C SER A 144 10.94 -6.40 -12.09
N GLU A 145 9.72 -6.72 -11.69
CA GLU A 145 8.76 -7.49 -12.51
C GLU A 145 8.27 -6.69 -13.72
N GLN A 146 7.92 -5.41 -13.55
CA GLN A 146 7.33 -4.61 -14.62
C GLN A 146 8.35 -4.12 -15.64
N LEU A 147 9.61 -3.90 -15.23
CA LEU A 147 10.70 -3.51 -16.14
C LEU A 147 11.49 -4.71 -16.69
N GLY A 148 11.21 -5.94 -16.24
CA GLY A 148 11.93 -7.13 -16.70
C GLY A 148 13.41 -7.15 -16.29
N VAL A 149 13.75 -6.53 -15.15
CA VAL A 149 15.13 -6.45 -14.64
C VAL A 149 15.28 -7.18 -13.32
N SER A 150 16.51 -7.54 -12.94
CA SER A 150 16.75 -8.12 -11.61
C SER A 150 16.40 -7.14 -10.48
N VAL A 151 16.02 -7.66 -9.30
CA VAL A 151 15.82 -6.83 -8.10
C VAL A 151 17.07 -6.00 -7.79
N SER A 152 18.29 -6.56 -7.96
CA SER A 152 19.53 -5.81 -7.77
C SER A 152 19.65 -4.60 -8.72
N THR A 153 19.17 -4.76 -9.96
CA THR A 153 19.15 -3.69 -10.96
C THR A 153 18.13 -2.62 -10.57
N ALA A 154 16.93 -3.03 -10.16
CA ALA A 154 15.91 -2.12 -9.64
C ALA A 154 16.43 -1.32 -8.43
N THR A 155 17.14 -1.97 -7.48
CA THR A 155 17.78 -1.29 -6.35
C THR A 155 18.79 -0.24 -6.81
N ARG A 156 19.66 -0.56 -7.78
CA ARG A 156 20.63 0.40 -8.33
C ARG A 156 19.95 1.56 -9.05
N MET A 157 18.88 1.31 -9.80
CA MET A 157 18.07 2.36 -10.42
C MET A 157 17.50 3.31 -9.37
N MET A 158 16.92 2.78 -8.29
CA MET A 158 16.39 3.62 -7.21
C MET A 158 17.48 4.37 -6.43
N ALA A 159 18.66 3.78 -6.22
CA ALA A 159 19.78 4.50 -5.63
C ALA A 159 20.20 5.70 -6.49
N ARG A 160 20.31 5.48 -7.81
CA ARG A 160 20.65 6.54 -8.76
C ARG A 160 19.56 7.59 -8.91
N ALA A 161 18.29 7.20 -8.85
CA ALA A 161 17.17 8.14 -8.83
C ALA A 161 17.26 9.08 -7.62
N ARG A 162 17.61 8.55 -6.44
CA ARG A 162 17.83 9.37 -5.23
C ARG A 162 19.02 10.31 -5.38
N GLU A 163 20.16 9.82 -5.89
CA GLU A 163 21.33 10.65 -6.18
C GLU A 163 21.01 11.80 -7.15
N ALA A 164 20.07 11.58 -8.07
CA ALA A 164 19.65 12.56 -9.06
C ALA A 164 18.50 13.47 -8.57
N GLY A 165 18.06 13.36 -7.31
CA GLY A 165 16.97 14.15 -6.75
C GLY A 165 15.57 13.74 -7.23
N LEU A 166 15.43 12.61 -7.93
CA LEU A 166 14.16 12.15 -8.52
C LEU A 166 13.31 11.32 -7.55
N ALA A 167 13.84 10.97 -6.37
CA ALA A 167 13.21 10.03 -5.43
C ALA A 167 13.50 10.38 -3.96
N GLU A 168 13.71 11.67 -3.65
CA GLU A 168 14.14 12.13 -2.32
C GLU A 168 13.13 11.81 -1.21
N ASP A 169 11.84 11.86 -1.54
CA ASP A 169 10.73 11.59 -0.63
C ASP A 169 10.30 10.10 -0.62
N LEU A 170 10.87 9.27 -1.50
CA LEU A 170 10.67 7.82 -1.53
C LEU A 170 11.52 7.12 -0.46
N ILE A 171 11.12 7.33 0.79
CA ILE A 171 11.66 6.66 1.95
C ILE A 171 11.18 5.19 1.93
N THR A 172 12.08 4.23 2.20
CA THR A 172 11.68 2.81 2.19
C THR A 172 10.66 2.50 3.29
N ARG A 173 9.79 1.51 3.09
CA ARG A 173 8.80 1.07 4.10
C ARG A 173 9.45 0.67 5.42
N GLU A 174 10.65 0.09 5.39
CA GLU A 174 11.45 -0.21 6.57
C GLU A 174 11.95 1.06 7.26
N THR A 175 12.38 2.05 6.49
CA THR A 175 12.80 3.35 7.04
C THR A 175 11.63 4.10 7.65
N TYR A 176 10.44 4.09 7.02
CA TYR A 176 9.24 4.67 7.59
C TYR A 176 8.79 3.94 8.87
N ASN A 177 8.76 2.61 8.86
CA ASN A 177 8.43 1.83 10.06
C ASN A 177 9.43 2.05 11.19
N ARG A 178 10.72 2.23 10.87
CA ARG A 178 11.76 2.59 11.83
C ARG A 178 11.56 4.00 12.37
N MET A 179 11.34 5.00 11.50
CA MET A 179 11.05 6.38 11.90
C MET A 179 9.83 6.47 12.82
N ARG A 180 8.76 5.74 12.50
CA ARG A 180 7.56 5.66 13.34
C ARG A 180 7.82 4.97 14.68
N ALA A 181 8.60 3.88 14.69
CA ALA A 181 8.99 3.21 15.93
C ALA A 181 9.86 4.12 16.82
N ASP A 182 10.77 4.88 16.22
CA ASP A 182 11.63 5.84 16.91
C ASP A 182 10.80 7.03 17.47
N GLU A 183 9.82 7.54 16.70
CA GLU A 183 8.87 8.59 17.17
C GLU A 183 7.97 8.09 18.31
N ASP A 184 7.46 6.86 18.22
CA ASP A 184 6.68 6.22 19.29
C ASP A 184 7.54 6.02 20.56
N GLU A 185 8.83 5.73 20.43
CA GLU A 185 9.76 5.64 21.57
C GLU A 185 10.05 7.01 22.20
N LEU A 186 10.17 8.07 21.39
CA LEU A 186 10.40 9.45 21.85
C LEU A 186 9.17 10.06 22.54
N THR A 187 7.96 9.63 22.15
CA THR A 187 6.69 10.10 22.72
C THR A 187 6.15 9.21 23.85
N ARG A 188 6.81 8.08 24.15
CA ARG A 188 6.48 7.28 25.33
C ARG A 188 6.74 8.09 26.60
N PRO A 189 5.77 8.19 27.53
CA PRO A 189 6.01 8.81 28.81
C PRO A 189 7.12 8.03 29.53
N HIS A 190 8.19 8.71 29.94
CA HIS A 190 9.27 8.13 30.72
C HIS A 190 8.67 7.39 31.93
N GLN A 191 8.76 6.05 31.94
CA GLN A 191 8.55 5.29 33.16
C GLN A 191 9.69 5.67 34.12
N LEU A 192 9.38 6.58 35.04
CA LEU A 192 10.25 6.89 36.16
C LEU A 192 10.57 5.59 36.91
N PRO A 193 11.85 5.33 37.28
CA PRO A 193 12.18 4.18 38.11
C PRO A 193 11.40 4.28 39.42
N GLY A 194 10.70 3.21 39.78
CA GLY A 194 9.75 3.18 40.88
C GLY A 194 10.29 3.80 42.17
N SER A 195 9.54 4.76 42.71
CA SER A 195 9.74 5.25 44.07
C SER A 195 9.48 4.11 45.07
N PRO A 196 10.35 3.92 46.07
CA PRO A 196 10.21 2.83 47.04
C PRO A 196 8.96 3.04 47.91
N SER A 197 8.24 1.94 48.12
CA SER A 197 7.05 1.86 48.98
C SER A 197 7.34 2.42 50.38
N GLY A 198 6.48 3.34 50.82
CA GLY A 198 6.52 3.93 52.16
C GLY A 198 6.23 2.91 53.29
N PRO A 199 6.52 3.28 54.55
CA PRO A 199 6.66 2.33 55.65
C PRO A 199 5.30 1.87 56.17
N SER A 200 5.24 0.57 56.52
CA SER A 200 4.11 -0.05 57.21
C SER A 200 4.08 0.44 58.67
N LEU A 201 3.10 1.29 59.01
CA LEU A 201 2.77 1.60 60.40
C LEU A 201 1.79 0.54 60.92
N GLY A 202 2.30 -0.38 61.73
CA GLY A 202 1.50 -1.28 62.55
C GLY A 202 1.74 -0.99 64.02
N ARG A 203 0.81 -0.24 64.64
CA ARG A 203 0.27 -0.50 65.98
C ARG A 203 -0.92 0.39 66.27
#